data_AF-A0AAD9JKQ5-F1
#
_entry.id   AF-A0AAD9JKQ5-F1
#
_cell.length_a   1.000
_cell.length_b   1.000
_cell.length_c   1.000
_cell.angle_alpha   90.00
_cell.angle_beta   90.00
_cell.angle_gamma   90.00
#
_symmetry.space_group_name_H-M   'P 1'
#
loop_
_entity.id
_entity.type
_entity.pdbx_description
1 polymer ?
#
loop_
_entity_poly.entity_id
_entity_poly.type
_entity_poly.pdbx_seq_one_letter_code
_entity_poly.pdbx_strand_id
1 'polypeptide(L)'
;MCNPGASLVKYSSGSQVPFIEQILSAQEFLKLRKKQKEALSLATKRQEDRKKRLQTEQDRAKIRQQQTAAKIDEQTALFNKEKSLLISEENKFRRQEMEMWEKAHQVLSDAIVIRCYNENNTEADITQQILELREAKDSSLTARRSIHKGMTTYLVRERLREGTKLSDYEMLKSALATFMDTGLEEQDHDLTKAKHKLVVLQAKQDLLDAMEQDNVQEIQERVDDIRSRGLYGALQVVVQEAERRIAALTKLNRLKLTVLGMDKTTMGEIRSYSRPPEGVHKVMQASLLLLGEDEYKTAVRIISILYKT
;
A
#
# COMPACT_ATOMS: atom_id res chain seq x y z
N MET A 1 9.58 -76.25 -13.63
CA MET A 1 9.89 -76.74 -12.28
C MET A 1 8.90 -76.10 -11.31
N CYS A 2 7.98 -76.91 -10.79
CA CYS A 2 6.86 -76.50 -9.94
C CYS A 2 7.28 -76.54 -8.46
N ASN A 3 6.84 -75.57 -7.65
CA ASN A 3 6.97 -75.63 -6.19
C ASN A 3 5.66 -75.13 -5.53
N PRO A 4 4.78 -76.03 -5.04
CA PRO A 4 3.56 -75.66 -4.33
C PRO A 4 3.83 -75.66 -2.81
N GLY A 5 4.13 -74.48 -2.27
CA GLY A 5 4.27 -74.26 -0.83
C GLY A 5 2.92 -73.96 -0.19
N ALA A 6 2.17 -75.01 0.16
CA ALA A 6 0.95 -74.93 0.95
C ALA A 6 1.30 -74.54 2.40
N SER A 7 1.13 -73.28 2.76
CA SER A 7 1.20 -72.82 4.16
C SER A 7 -0.17 -72.99 4.82
N LEU A 8 -0.23 -73.95 5.74
CA LEU A 8 -1.33 -74.21 6.68
C LEU A 8 -1.84 -72.90 7.32
N VAL A 9 -3.07 -72.52 7.00
CA VAL A 9 -3.86 -71.58 7.79
C VAL A 9 -4.32 -72.32 9.05
N LYS A 10 -3.61 -72.11 10.17
CA LYS A 10 -4.07 -72.51 11.49
C LYS A 10 -5.27 -71.63 11.87
N TYR A 11 -6.47 -72.19 11.77
CA TYR A 11 -7.67 -71.61 12.38
C TYR A 11 -7.49 -71.65 13.89
N SER A 12 -7.11 -70.50 14.46
CA SER A 12 -7.10 -70.24 15.89
C SER A 12 -8.52 -70.44 16.42
N SER A 13 -8.65 -71.39 17.35
CA SER A 13 -9.82 -71.62 18.19
C SER A 13 -10.43 -70.30 18.65
N GLY A 14 -11.71 -70.11 18.31
CA GLY A 14 -12.52 -68.98 18.76
C GLY A 14 -12.58 -68.97 20.28
N SER A 15 -11.75 -68.14 20.88
CA SER A 15 -11.92 -67.67 22.25
C SER A 15 -13.27 -66.97 22.30
N GLN A 16 -14.29 -67.64 22.85
CA GLN A 16 -15.54 -67.02 23.22
C GLN A 16 -15.21 -65.99 24.31
N VAL A 17 -14.98 -64.76 23.86
CA VAL A 17 -14.82 -63.60 24.73
C VAL A 17 -16.08 -63.51 25.57
N PRO A 18 -16.00 -63.56 26.91
CA PRO A 18 -17.16 -63.61 27.78
C PRO A 18 -18.06 -62.40 27.51
N PHE A 19 -19.36 -62.63 27.33
CA PHE A 19 -20.40 -61.65 26.99
C PHE A 19 -20.35 -60.35 27.83
N ILE A 20 -19.81 -60.41 29.05
CA ILE A 20 -19.60 -59.27 29.95
C ILE A 20 -18.55 -58.28 29.41
N GLU A 21 -17.48 -58.72 28.76
CA GLU A 21 -16.48 -57.83 28.12
C GLU A 21 -17.05 -57.10 26.91
N GLN A 22 -17.97 -57.73 26.16
CA GLN A 22 -18.67 -57.05 25.06
C GLN A 22 -19.57 -55.92 25.56
N ILE A 23 -20.25 -56.10 26.70
CA ILE A 23 -21.12 -55.06 27.31
C ILE A 23 -20.30 -53.89 27.86
N LEU A 24 -19.18 -54.16 28.55
CA LEU A 24 -18.27 -53.11 29.02
C LEU A 24 -17.70 -52.30 27.85
N SER A 25 -17.32 -52.96 26.75
CA SER A 25 -16.85 -52.27 25.54
C SER A 25 -17.93 -51.37 24.91
N ALA A 26 -19.20 -51.77 24.95
CA ALA A 26 -20.31 -50.99 24.41
C ALA A 26 -20.58 -49.71 25.21
N GLN A 27 -20.45 -49.77 26.55
CA GLN A 27 -20.58 -48.59 27.40
C GLN A 27 -19.45 -47.57 27.18
N GLU A 28 -18.22 -48.05 26.99
CA GLU A 28 -17.07 -47.19 26.65
C GLU A 28 -17.22 -46.54 25.28
N PHE A 29 -17.71 -47.29 24.29
CA PHE A 29 -18.00 -46.77 22.95
C PHE A 29 -19.06 -45.66 22.98
N LEU A 30 -20.11 -45.81 23.80
CA LEU A 30 -21.13 -44.77 23.98
C LEU A 30 -20.56 -43.51 24.66
N LYS A 31 -19.69 -43.67 25.67
CA LYS A 31 -18.98 -42.53 26.29
C LYS A 31 -18.08 -41.82 25.28
N LEU A 32 -17.37 -42.55 24.43
CA LEU A 32 -16.52 -41.99 23.38
C LEU A 32 -17.34 -41.22 22.34
N ARG A 33 -18.48 -41.77 21.87
CA ARG A 33 -19.38 -41.07 20.94
C ARG A 33 -19.95 -39.78 21.53
N LYS A 34 -20.30 -39.76 22.83
CA LYS A 34 -20.73 -38.53 23.51
C LYS A 34 -19.62 -37.48 23.50
N LYS A 35 -18.39 -37.85 23.89
CA LYS A 35 -17.21 -36.96 23.83
C LYS A 35 -16.94 -36.44 22.41
N GLN A 36 -17.08 -37.28 21.38
CA GLN A 36 -16.91 -36.86 19.98
C GLN A 36 -17.98 -35.85 19.56
N LYS A 37 -19.25 -36.06 19.93
CA LYS A 37 -20.33 -35.10 19.66
C LYS A 37 -20.12 -33.77 20.38
N GLU A 38 -19.70 -33.80 21.64
CA GLU A 38 -19.36 -32.59 22.41
C GLU A 38 -18.17 -31.84 21.80
N ALA A 39 -17.12 -32.56 21.38
CA ALA A 39 -15.97 -31.97 20.71
C ALA A 39 -16.34 -31.31 19.37
N LEU A 40 -17.18 -31.96 18.56
CA LEU A 40 -17.69 -31.40 17.31
C LEU A 40 -18.56 -30.14 17.56
N SER A 41 -19.46 -30.20 18.54
CA SER A 41 -20.27 -29.06 18.97
C SER A 41 -19.41 -27.88 19.44
N LEU A 42 -18.33 -28.15 20.16
CA LEU A 42 -17.42 -27.11 20.62
C LEU A 42 -16.61 -26.52 19.46
N ALA A 43 -16.19 -27.36 18.51
CA ALA A 43 -15.46 -26.92 17.32
C ALA A 43 -16.30 -26.01 16.42
N THR A 44 -17.58 -26.35 16.19
CA THR A 44 -18.49 -25.51 15.39
C THR A 44 -18.74 -24.16 16.05
N LYS A 45 -18.99 -24.14 17.38
CA LYS A 45 -19.12 -22.88 18.14
C LYS A 45 -17.87 -22.00 18.02
N ARG A 46 -16.67 -22.58 18.16
CA ARG A 46 -15.41 -21.84 17.99
C ARG A 46 -15.24 -21.28 16.57
N GLN A 47 -15.68 -22.03 15.54
CA GLN A 47 -15.62 -21.57 14.16
C GLN A 47 -16.58 -20.41 13.91
N GLU A 48 -17.80 -20.46 14.45
CA GLU A 48 -18.78 -19.38 14.38
C GLU A 48 -18.28 -18.13 15.11
N ASP A 49 -17.73 -18.26 16.32
CA ASP A 49 -17.15 -17.15 17.08
C ASP A 49 -15.97 -16.51 16.32
N ARG A 50 -15.14 -17.32 15.67
CA ARG A 50 -14.04 -16.81 14.83
C ARG A 50 -14.57 -16.01 13.63
N LYS A 51 -15.63 -16.50 12.95
CA LYS A 51 -16.28 -15.78 11.85
C LYS A 51 -16.88 -14.45 12.33
N LYS A 52 -17.56 -14.45 13.48
CA LYS A 52 -18.11 -13.23 14.09
C LYS A 52 -17.00 -12.23 14.43
N ARG A 53 -15.89 -12.67 15.02
CA ARG A 53 -14.73 -11.80 15.32
C ARG A 53 -14.14 -11.20 14.04
N LEU A 54 -13.92 -12.02 13.02
CA LEU A 54 -13.40 -11.56 11.73
C LEU A 54 -14.33 -10.50 11.10
N GLN A 55 -15.64 -10.74 11.14
CA GLN A 55 -16.64 -9.79 10.64
C GLN A 55 -16.58 -8.47 11.41
N THR A 56 -16.58 -8.52 12.75
CA THR A 56 -16.49 -7.30 13.57
C THR A 56 -15.19 -6.53 13.36
N GLU A 57 -14.09 -7.23 13.07
CA GLU A 57 -12.79 -6.62 12.78
C GLU A 57 -12.80 -5.94 11.40
N GLN A 58 -13.38 -6.59 10.38
CA GLN A 58 -13.58 -6.00 9.06
C GLN A 58 -14.48 -4.76 9.12
N ASP A 59 -15.58 -4.81 9.88
CA ASP A 59 -16.49 -3.67 10.04
C ASP A 59 -15.78 -2.49 10.75
N ARG A 60 -14.99 -2.78 11.79
CA ARG A 60 -14.15 -1.76 12.45
C ARG A 60 -13.09 -1.18 11.52
N ALA A 61 -12.47 -1.99 10.66
CA ALA A 61 -11.51 -1.51 9.68
C ALA A 61 -12.16 -0.57 8.66
N LYS A 62 -13.36 -0.91 8.17
CA LYS A 62 -14.15 -0.04 7.27
C LYS A 62 -14.50 1.29 7.93
N ILE A 63 -14.94 1.29 9.19
CA ILE A 63 -15.25 2.52 9.94
C ILE A 63 -13.99 3.40 10.08
N ARG A 64 -12.83 2.79 10.39
CA ARG A 64 -11.56 3.53 10.47
C ARG A 64 -11.17 4.16 9.13
N GLN A 65 -11.30 3.42 8.03
CA GLN A 65 -11.04 3.92 6.68
C GLN A 65 -11.96 5.09 6.32
N GLN A 66 -13.25 4.99 6.64
CA GLN A 66 -14.21 6.08 6.43
C GLN A 66 -13.88 7.32 7.26
N GLN A 67 -13.47 7.15 8.53
CA GLN A 67 -13.04 8.25 9.37
C GLN A 67 -11.77 8.92 8.86
N THR A 68 -10.80 8.16 8.35
CA THR A 68 -9.59 8.75 7.75
C THR A 68 -9.89 9.50 6.47
N ALA A 69 -10.77 8.95 5.61
CA ALA A 69 -11.21 9.63 4.40
C ALA A 69 -11.93 10.94 4.72
N ALA A 70 -12.88 10.93 5.67
CA ALA A 70 -13.60 12.12 6.08
C ALA A 70 -12.68 13.23 6.63
N LYS A 71 -11.62 12.86 7.37
CA LYS A 71 -10.62 13.83 7.84
C LYS A 71 -9.81 14.44 6.70
N ILE A 72 -9.46 13.65 5.68
CA ILE A 72 -8.78 14.14 4.48
C ILE A 72 -9.70 15.10 3.71
N ASP A 73 -10.98 14.74 3.56
CA ASP A 73 -11.97 15.60 2.90
C ASP A 73 -12.18 16.92 3.65
N GLU A 74 -12.21 16.89 4.99
CA GLU A 74 -12.29 18.09 5.82
C GLU A 74 -11.05 18.99 5.65
N GLN A 75 -9.84 18.41 5.69
CA GLN A 75 -8.59 19.14 5.51
C GLN A 75 -8.50 19.77 4.10
N THR A 76 -8.90 19.04 3.07
CA THR A 76 -8.90 19.57 1.70
C THR A 76 -9.94 20.67 1.52
N ALA A 77 -11.11 20.57 2.15
CA ALA A 77 -12.11 21.65 2.14
C ALA A 77 -11.61 22.91 2.86
N LEU A 78 -10.94 22.78 4.01
CA LEU A 78 -10.32 23.90 4.72
C LEU A 78 -9.23 24.57 3.88
N PHE A 79 -8.35 23.78 3.25
CA PHE A 79 -7.31 24.28 2.36
C PHE A 79 -7.89 25.04 1.15
N ASN A 80 -8.95 24.49 0.52
CA ASN A 80 -9.61 25.14 -0.61
C ASN A 80 -10.31 26.45 -0.19
N LYS A 81 -10.91 26.48 1.00
CA LYS A 81 -11.50 27.71 1.57
C LYS A 81 -10.43 28.77 1.79
N GLU A 82 -9.31 28.43 2.42
CA GLU A 82 -8.18 29.34 2.64
C GLU A 82 -7.61 29.86 1.32
N LYS A 83 -7.41 28.98 0.34
CA LYS A 83 -6.99 29.36 -1.01
C LYS A 83 -7.95 30.35 -1.68
N SER A 84 -9.27 30.14 -1.55
CA SER A 84 -10.27 31.06 -2.11
C SER A 84 -10.26 32.44 -1.43
N LEU A 85 -10.00 32.49 -0.12
CA LEU A 85 -9.87 33.75 0.62
C LEU A 85 -8.65 34.53 0.15
N LEU A 86 -7.50 33.86 0.00
CA LEU A 86 -6.27 34.47 -0.52
C LEU A 86 -6.47 35.02 -1.93
N ILE A 87 -7.14 34.29 -2.83
CA ILE A 87 -7.47 34.78 -4.18
C ILE A 87 -8.38 36.02 -4.09
N SER A 88 -9.35 36.03 -3.17
CA SER A 88 -10.24 37.18 -2.99
C SER A 88 -9.51 38.42 -2.47
N GLU A 89 -8.54 38.24 -1.57
CA GLU A 89 -7.69 39.30 -1.05
C GLU A 89 -6.77 39.84 -2.13
N GLU A 90 -6.10 38.97 -2.89
CA GLU A 90 -5.27 39.37 -4.03
C GLU A 90 -6.08 40.20 -5.03
N ASN A 91 -7.32 39.79 -5.33
CA ASN A 91 -8.21 40.55 -6.21
C ASN A 91 -8.62 41.91 -5.63
N LYS A 92 -8.86 42.02 -4.32
CA LYS A 92 -9.12 43.32 -3.66
C LYS A 92 -7.90 44.24 -3.76
N PHE A 93 -6.70 43.71 -3.51
CA PHE A 93 -5.46 44.47 -3.65
C PHE A 93 -5.23 44.92 -5.10
N ARG A 94 -5.47 44.05 -6.09
CA ARG A 94 -5.39 44.43 -7.51
C ARG A 94 -6.38 45.54 -7.89
N ARG A 95 -7.60 45.52 -7.34
CA ARG A 95 -8.59 46.60 -7.55
C ARG A 95 -8.14 47.92 -6.95
N GLN A 96 -7.66 47.91 -5.70
CA GLN A 96 -7.14 49.11 -5.05
C GLN A 96 -5.92 49.68 -5.81
N GLU A 97 -5.04 48.80 -6.29
CA GLU A 97 -3.91 49.19 -7.13
C GLU A 97 -4.38 49.88 -8.42
N MET A 98 -5.34 49.30 -9.15
CA MET A 98 -5.93 49.91 -10.34
C MET A 98 -6.56 51.27 -10.05
N GLU A 99 -7.29 51.40 -8.93
CA GLU A 99 -7.93 52.67 -8.53
C GLU A 99 -6.89 53.75 -8.18
N MET A 100 -5.79 53.39 -7.50
CA MET A 100 -4.70 54.33 -7.25
C MET A 100 -4.02 54.76 -8.54
N TRP A 101 -3.83 53.83 -9.49
CA TRP A 101 -3.31 54.16 -10.82
C TRP A 101 -4.23 55.09 -11.59
N GLU A 102 -5.53 54.86 -11.55
CA GLU A 102 -6.54 55.70 -12.20
C GLU A 102 -6.56 57.10 -11.58
N LYS A 103 -6.56 57.21 -10.25
CA LYS A 103 -6.45 58.49 -9.53
C LYS A 103 -5.16 59.22 -9.84
N ALA A 104 -4.02 58.51 -9.85
CA ALA A 104 -2.73 59.10 -10.20
C ALA A 104 -2.70 59.59 -11.65
N HIS A 105 -3.28 58.81 -12.57
CA HIS A 105 -3.41 59.20 -13.98
C HIS A 105 -4.34 60.40 -14.14
N GLN A 106 -5.41 60.48 -13.35
CA GLN A 106 -6.34 61.60 -13.37
C GLN A 106 -5.70 62.86 -12.78
N VAL A 107 -4.97 62.77 -11.67
CA VAL A 107 -4.18 63.88 -11.13
C VAL A 107 -3.11 64.34 -12.12
N LEU A 108 -2.43 63.42 -12.81
CA LEU A 108 -1.47 63.76 -13.87
C LEU A 108 -2.17 64.46 -15.03
N SER A 109 -3.31 63.95 -15.47
CA SER A 109 -4.13 64.54 -16.54
C SER A 109 -4.61 65.94 -16.16
N ASP A 110 -5.18 66.10 -14.97
CA ASP A 110 -5.68 67.38 -14.45
C ASP A 110 -4.54 68.36 -14.21
N ALA A 111 -3.38 67.90 -13.73
CA ALA A 111 -2.18 68.72 -13.61
C ALA A 111 -1.64 69.17 -14.97
N ILE A 112 -1.70 68.32 -16.00
CA ILE A 112 -1.38 68.69 -17.38
C ILE A 112 -2.37 69.75 -17.89
N VAL A 113 -3.68 69.57 -17.67
CA VAL A 113 -4.74 70.52 -18.08
C VAL A 113 -4.62 71.86 -17.35
N ILE A 114 -4.40 71.86 -16.03
CA ILE A 114 -4.22 73.07 -15.22
C ILE A 114 -2.91 73.80 -15.60
N ARG A 115 -1.85 73.06 -15.98
CA ARG A 115 -0.58 73.64 -16.46
C ARG A 115 -0.69 74.27 -17.83
N CYS A 116 -1.51 73.74 -18.73
CA CYS A 116 -1.82 74.39 -19.99
C CYS A 116 -2.53 75.76 -19.80
N TYR A 117 -3.02 76.06 -18.58
CA TYR A 117 -3.70 77.31 -18.24
C TYR A 117 -2.89 78.29 -17.37
N ASN A 118 -1.78 77.89 -16.76
CA ASN A 118 -0.98 78.73 -15.86
C ASN A 118 0.50 78.74 -16.27
N GLU A 119 0.95 79.80 -16.93
CA GLU A 119 2.30 79.99 -17.49
C GLU A 119 3.44 80.12 -16.45
N ASN A 120 3.18 79.95 -15.14
CA ASN A 120 4.14 80.30 -14.09
C ASN A 120 4.64 79.13 -13.21
N ASN A 121 4.25 77.88 -13.48
CA ASN A 121 4.92 76.75 -12.82
C ASN A 121 6.20 76.42 -13.58
N THR A 122 7.36 76.60 -12.92
CA THR A 122 8.64 76.32 -13.53
C THR A 122 8.75 74.84 -13.88
N GLU A 123 9.32 74.53 -15.04
CA GLU A 123 9.53 73.17 -15.53
C GLU A 123 10.23 72.26 -14.49
N ALA A 124 11.05 72.87 -13.62
CA ALA A 124 11.76 72.22 -12.53
C ALA A 124 10.82 71.56 -11.50
N ASP A 125 9.77 72.25 -11.04
CA ASP A 125 8.83 71.72 -10.02
C ASP A 125 8.02 70.52 -10.55
N ILE A 126 7.70 70.54 -11.86
CA ILE A 126 7.11 69.41 -12.59
C ILE A 126 8.00 68.18 -12.48
N THR A 127 9.27 68.37 -12.83
CA THR A 127 10.22 67.28 -12.96
C THR A 127 10.53 66.67 -11.60
N GLN A 128 10.59 67.50 -10.55
CA GLN A 128 10.80 67.05 -9.18
C GLN A 128 9.63 66.21 -8.67
N GLN A 129 8.38 66.63 -8.88
CA GLN A 129 7.20 65.84 -8.48
C GLN A 129 7.09 64.51 -9.26
N ILE A 130 7.42 64.50 -10.56
CA ILE A 130 7.44 63.27 -11.36
C ILE A 130 8.53 62.31 -10.85
N LEU A 131 9.69 62.84 -10.45
CA LEU A 131 10.79 62.05 -9.89
C LEU A 131 10.37 61.43 -8.55
N GLU A 132 9.78 62.20 -7.63
CA GLU A 132 9.28 61.71 -6.34
C GLU A 132 8.23 60.61 -6.51
N LEU A 133 7.29 60.76 -7.46
CA LEU A 133 6.30 59.72 -7.77
C LEU A 133 6.92 58.44 -8.35
N ARG A 134 7.99 58.57 -9.16
CA ARG A 134 8.74 57.42 -9.68
C ARG A 134 9.50 56.71 -8.58
N GLU A 135 10.18 57.43 -7.70
CA GLU A 135 10.91 56.88 -6.56
C GLU A 135 9.97 56.19 -5.56
N ALA A 136 8.80 56.77 -5.28
CA ALA A 136 7.78 56.16 -4.45
C ALA A 136 7.22 54.87 -5.08
N LYS A 137 6.99 54.86 -6.40
CA LYS A 137 6.57 53.66 -7.15
C LYS A 137 7.64 52.57 -7.10
N ASP A 138 8.89 52.90 -7.34
CA ASP A 138 9.99 51.94 -7.35
C ASP A 138 10.25 51.39 -5.93
N SER A 139 10.11 52.22 -4.90
CA SER A 139 10.16 51.80 -3.48
C SER A 139 9.00 50.86 -3.11
N SER A 140 7.79 51.12 -3.60
CA SER A 140 6.63 50.23 -3.40
C SER A 140 6.78 48.89 -4.13
N LEU A 141 7.25 48.91 -5.39
CA LEU A 141 7.49 47.71 -6.18
C LEU A 141 8.61 46.83 -5.59
N THR A 142 9.67 47.44 -5.08
CA THR A 142 10.76 46.71 -4.40
C THR A 142 10.28 46.08 -3.10
N ALA A 143 9.48 46.79 -2.28
CA ALA A 143 8.84 46.22 -1.10
C ALA A 143 7.92 45.03 -1.43
N ARG A 144 7.07 45.17 -2.47
CA ARG A 144 6.18 44.08 -2.93
C ARG A 144 6.96 42.87 -3.43
N ARG A 145 8.03 43.09 -4.21
CA ARG A 145 8.93 42.01 -4.66
C ARG A 145 9.57 41.30 -3.49
N SER A 146 9.96 42.03 -2.44
CA SER A 146 10.52 41.45 -1.21
C SER A 146 9.52 40.56 -0.48
N ILE A 147 8.29 41.04 -0.26
CA ILE A 147 7.22 40.26 0.39
C ILE A 147 6.89 39.00 -0.41
N HIS A 148 6.74 39.11 -1.73
CA HIS A 148 6.43 37.98 -2.58
C HIS A 148 7.57 36.95 -2.61
N LYS A 149 8.83 37.40 -2.63
CA LYS A 149 10.00 36.50 -2.49
C LYS A 149 10.00 35.77 -1.14
N GLY A 150 9.69 36.46 -0.05
CA GLY A 150 9.55 35.85 1.27
C GLY A 150 8.44 34.79 1.32
N MET A 151 7.26 35.12 0.80
CA MET A 151 6.11 34.21 0.77
C MET A 151 6.37 32.97 -0.11
N THR A 152 6.93 33.15 -1.30
CA THR A 152 7.27 32.02 -2.20
C THR A 152 8.31 31.09 -1.56
N THR A 153 9.33 31.66 -0.92
CA THR A 153 10.34 30.90 -0.16
C THR A 153 9.69 30.08 0.97
N TYR A 154 8.77 30.69 1.72
CA TYR A 154 8.04 30.01 2.79
C TYR A 154 7.19 28.85 2.26
N LEU A 155 6.41 29.08 1.19
CA LEU A 155 5.53 28.05 0.61
C LEU A 155 6.31 26.84 0.06
N VAL A 156 7.46 27.08 -0.60
CA VAL A 156 8.30 26.00 -1.11
C VAL A 156 8.86 25.14 0.03
N ARG A 157 9.26 25.78 1.14
CA ARG A 157 9.75 25.08 2.33
C ARG A 157 8.66 24.31 3.06
N GLU A 158 7.49 24.91 3.26
CA GLU A 158 6.36 24.21 3.90
C GLU A 158 5.90 23.02 3.05
N ARG A 159 5.83 23.15 1.72
CA ARG A 159 5.50 22.02 0.84
C ARG A 159 6.51 20.87 0.96
N LEU A 160 7.80 21.17 1.10
CA LEU A 160 8.84 20.18 1.32
C LEU A 160 8.66 19.47 2.69
N ARG A 161 8.35 20.24 3.73
CA ARG A 161 8.07 19.71 5.09
C ARG A 161 6.83 18.84 5.11
N GLU A 162 5.76 19.28 4.46
CA GLU A 162 4.52 18.52 4.30
C GLU A 162 4.75 17.21 3.54
N GLY A 163 5.45 17.26 2.41
CA GLY A 163 5.80 16.05 1.66
C GLY A 163 6.61 15.06 2.50
N THR A 164 7.54 15.57 3.32
CA THR A 164 8.35 14.75 4.23
C THR A 164 7.50 14.11 5.34
N LYS A 165 6.52 14.85 5.90
CA LYS A 165 5.59 14.37 6.93
C LYS A 165 4.63 13.31 6.37
N LEU A 166 3.99 13.60 5.24
CA LEU A 166 3.00 12.72 4.61
C LEU A 166 3.61 11.45 4.04
N SER A 167 4.91 11.45 3.77
CA SER A 167 5.63 10.30 3.17
C SER A 167 5.06 9.88 1.80
N ASP A 168 4.51 10.83 1.05
CA ASP A 168 4.04 10.64 -0.33
C ASP A 168 5.22 10.84 -1.29
N TYR A 169 5.53 9.82 -2.08
CA TYR A 169 6.65 9.81 -3.01
C TYR A 169 6.54 10.90 -4.09
N GLU A 170 5.38 11.05 -4.72
CA GLU A 170 5.20 12.00 -5.84
C GLU A 170 5.15 13.44 -5.33
N MET A 171 4.48 13.67 -4.20
CA MET A 171 4.45 14.99 -3.57
C MET A 171 5.87 15.41 -3.12
N LEU A 172 6.63 14.50 -2.51
CA LEU A 172 7.99 14.81 -2.05
C LEU A 172 8.95 15.05 -3.22
N LYS A 173 8.85 14.25 -4.28
CA LYS A 173 9.65 14.40 -5.50
C LYS A 173 9.38 15.74 -6.20
N SER A 174 8.11 16.11 -6.36
CA SER A 174 7.74 17.41 -6.94
C SER A 174 8.17 18.58 -6.05
N ALA A 175 8.00 18.47 -4.73
CA ALA A 175 8.47 19.49 -3.79
C ALA A 175 10.00 19.67 -3.85
N LEU A 176 10.76 18.58 -3.91
CA LEU A 176 12.22 18.61 -4.07
C LEU A 176 12.67 19.27 -5.38
N ALA A 177 11.99 18.99 -6.49
CA ALA A 177 12.27 19.65 -7.76
C ALA A 177 12.04 21.17 -7.65
N THR A 178 10.89 21.60 -7.13
CA THR A 178 10.61 23.03 -6.94
C THR A 178 11.59 23.72 -5.98
N PHE A 179 12.07 23.01 -4.95
CA PHE A 179 13.09 23.52 -4.04
C PHE A 179 14.45 23.69 -4.74
N MET A 180 14.84 22.74 -5.58
CA MET A 180 16.11 22.83 -6.33
C MET A 180 16.06 23.91 -7.40
N ASP A 181 14.94 24.06 -8.11
CA ASP A 181 14.75 25.07 -9.16
C ASP A 181 14.79 26.51 -8.61
N THR A 182 14.37 26.69 -7.35
CA THR A 182 14.38 28.01 -6.71
C THR A 182 15.76 28.42 -6.16
N GLY A 183 16.72 27.50 -6.08
CA GLY A 183 18.08 27.79 -5.60
C GLY A 183 18.14 28.26 -4.15
N LEU A 184 17.13 27.90 -3.34
CA LEU A 184 17.07 28.30 -1.94
C LEU A 184 18.16 27.59 -1.11
N GLU A 185 18.76 28.32 -0.18
CA GLU A 185 19.70 27.74 0.78
C GLU A 185 18.99 26.77 1.73
N GLU A 186 19.70 25.69 2.08
CA GLU A 186 19.21 24.70 3.03
C GLU A 186 19.11 25.31 4.43
N GLN A 187 17.92 25.22 5.02
CA GLN A 187 17.68 25.57 6.43
C GLN A 187 17.23 24.31 7.17
N ASP A 188 17.69 24.14 8.41
CA ASP A 188 17.28 23.06 9.34
C ASP A 188 17.47 21.61 8.84
N HIS A 189 18.38 21.43 7.87
CA HIS A 189 18.61 20.17 7.15
C HIS A 189 17.35 19.61 6.45
N ASP A 190 16.40 20.47 6.09
CA ASP A 190 15.12 20.07 5.49
C ASP A 190 15.34 19.37 4.13
N LEU A 191 16.30 19.85 3.33
CA LEU A 191 16.65 19.26 2.04
C LEU A 191 17.29 17.87 2.21
N THR A 192 18.24 17.74 3.13
CA THR A 192 18.92 16.46 3.40
C THR A 192 17.94 15.42 3.93
N LYS A 193 17.05 15.81 4.86
CA LYS A 193 15.98 14.93 5.37
C LYS A 193 15.02 14.50 4.27
N ALA A 194 14.56 15.44 3.43
CA ALA A 194 13.67 15.16 2.32
C ALA A 194 14.31 14.20 1.29
N LYS A 195 15.58 14.42 0.93
CA LYS A 195 16.33 13.53 0.03
C LYS A 195 16.47 12.13 0.61
N HIS A 196 16.88 12.02 1.87
CA HIS A 196 17.00 10.71 2.53
C HIS A 196 15.65 9.98 2.59
N LYS A 197 14.58 10.70 2.95
CA LYS A 197 13.22 10.16 2.98
C LYS A 197 12.76 9.68 1.61
N LEU A 198 13.07 10.43 0.53
CA LEU A 198 12.76 10.03 -0.84
C LEU A 198 13.45 8.70 -1.21
N VAL A 199 14.75 8.56 -0.87
CA VAL A 199 15.49 7.32 -1.10
C VAL A 199 14.87 6.13 -0.35
N VAL A 200 14.45 6.33 0.90
CA VAL A 200 13.75 5.30 1.68
C VAL A 200 12.42 4.89 1.03
N LEU A 201 11.63 5.87 0.57
CA LEU A 201 10.34 5.61 -0.07
C LEU A 201 10.51 4.88 -1.41
N GLN A 202 11.48 5.30 -2.21
CA GLN A 202 11.80 4.64 -3.48
C GLN A 202 12.22 3.19 -3.25
N ALA A 203 13.18 2.94 -2.34
CA ALA A 203 13.63 1.58 -2.04
C ALA A 203 12.50 0.70 -1.50
N LYS A 204 11.56 1.28 -0.74
CA LYS A 204 10.35 0.57 -0.30
C LYS A 204 9.46 0.18 -1.48
N GLN A 205 9.21 1.11 -2.40
CA GLN A 205 8.37 0.85 -3.57
C GLN A 205 9.00 -0.20 -4.49
N ASP A 206 10.29 -0.06 -4.81
CA ASP A 206 11.03 -1.03 -5.63
C ASP A 206 10.97 -2.45 -5.03
N LEU A 207 11.05 -2.58 -3.70
CA LEU A 207 10.92 -3.87 -3.02
C LEU A 207 9.49 -4.42 -3.09
N LEU A 208 8.47 -3.58 -2.93
CA LEU A 208 7.07 -4.00 -3.03
C LEU A 208 6.72 -4.46 -4.45
N ASP A 209 7.19 -3.74 -5.47
CA ASP A 209 7.00 -4.10 -6.87
C ASP A 209 7.69 -5.44 -7.19
N ALA A 210 8.90 -5.66 -6.68
CA ALA A 210 9.59 -6.96 -6.79
C ALA A 210 8.83 -8.10 -6.08
N MET A 211 8.21 -7.82 -4.93
CA MET A 211 7.39 -8.78 -4.20
C MET A 211 6.09 -9.13 -4.95
N GLU A 212 5.50 -8.19 -5.67
CA GLU A 212 4.30 -8.42 -6.49
C GLU A 212 4.59 -9.32 -7.69
N GLN A 213 5.78 -9.21 -8.27
CA GLN A 213 6.23 -10.04 -9.40
C GLN A 213 6.62 -11.47 -9.00
N ASP A 214 6.70 -11.79 -7.70
CA ASP A 214 7.08 -13.10 -7.16
C ASP A 214 8.44 -13.63 -7.68
N ASN A 215 9.35 -12.73 -8.05
CA ASN A 215 10.69 -13.08 -8.51
C ASN A 215 11.68 -13.16 -7.34
N VAL A 216 12.06 -14.39 -6.96
CA VAL A 216 12.94 -14.64 -5.79
C VAL A 216 14.29 -13.92 -5.90
N GLN A 217 14.89 -13.88 -7.09
CA GLN A 217 16.20 -13.25 -7.30
C GLN A 217 16.11 -11.75 -7.11
N GLU A 218 15.12 -11.12 -7.72
CA GLU A 218 14.93 -9.68 -7.65
C GLU A 218 14.57 -9.22 -6.22
N ILE A 219 13.71 -9.96 -5.51
CA ILE A 219 13.40 -9.64 -4.10
C ILE A 219 14.69 -9.70 -3.26
N GLN A 220 15.54 -10.72 -3.48
CA GLN A 220 16.80 -10.87 -2.75
C GLN A 220 17.77 -9.72 -3.04
N GLU A 221 17.94 -9.37 -4.32
CA GLU A 221 18.78 -8.24 -4.74
C GLU A 221 18.31 -6.92 -4.10
N ARG A 222 17.00 -6.64 -4.10
CA ARG A 222 16.45 -5.44 -3.44
C ARG A 222 16.66 -5.43 -1.93
N VAL A 223 16.54 -6.58 -1.27
CA VAL A 223 16.82 -6.71 0.17
C VAL A 223 18.30 -6.42 0.47
N ASP A 224 19.21 -6.93 -0.34
CA ASP A 224 20.65 -6.71 -0.17
C ASP A 224 21.05 -5.27 -0.50
N ASP A 225 20.42 -4.65 -1.50
CA ASP A 225 20.52 -3.21 -1.79
C ASP A 225 20.08 -2.34 -0.60
N ILE A 226 18.97 -2.67 0.04
CA ILE A 226 18.47 -1.93 1.22
C ILE A 226 19.46 -2.05 2.39
N ARG A 227 20.06 -3.23 2.57
CA ARG A 227 21.06 -3.48 3.63
C ARG A 227 22.36 -2.72 3.37
N SER A 228 22.88 -2.79 2.14
CA SER A 228 24.12 -2.11 1.76
C SER A 228 24.03 -0.58 1.88
N ARG A 229 22.84 -0.01 1.61
CA ARG A 229 22.56 1.43 1.79
C ARG A 229 22.29 1.84 3.24
N GLY A 230 22.27 0.90 4.19
CA GLY A 230 21.98 1.18 5.60
C GLY A 230 20.53 1.56 5.89
N LEU A 231 19.59 1.23 4.98
CA LEU A 231 18.16 1.59 5.09
C LEU A 231 17.34 0.56 5.87
N TYR A 232 17.97 -0.53 6.33
CA TYR A 232 17.30 -1.63 7.03
C TYR A 232 16.49 -1.17 8.24
N GLY A 233 17.00 -0.22 9.04
CA GLY A 233 16.30 0.28 10.23
C GLY A 233 14.95 0.94 9.90
N ALA A 234 14.86 1.65 8.77
CA ALA A 234 13.62 2.31 8.35
C ALA A 234 12.63 1.34 7.68
N LEU A 235 13.13 0.27 7.05
CA LEU A 235 12.34 -0.67 6.25
C LEU A 235 12.23 -2.07 6.85
N GLN A 236 12.60 -2.24 8.13
CA GLN A 236 12.72 -3.55 8.79
C GLN A 236 11.49 -4.44 8.60
N VAL A 237 10.28 -3.89 8.78
CA VAL A 237 9.04 -4.66 8.67
C VAL A 237 8.83 -5.18 7.26
N VAL A 238 9.11 -4.37 6.24
CA VAL A 238 8.93 -4.74 4.83
C VAL A 238 9.98 -5.77 4.42
N VAL A 239 11.23 -5.60 4.87
CA VAL A 239 12.31 -6.55 4.61
C VAL A 239 12.01 -7.92 5.24
N GLN A 240 11.49 -7.96 6.47
CA GLN A 240 11.10 -9.23 7.09
C GLN A 240 9.98 -9.94 6.33
N GLU A 241 9.02 -9.19 5.78
CA GLU A 241 7.96 -9.77 4.96
C GLU A 241 8.50 -10.27 3.61
N ALA A 242 9.43 -9.54 2.99
CA ALA A 242 10.14 -9.97 1.79
C ALA A 242 10.92 -11.28 2.01
N GLU A 243 11.64 -11.40 3.14
CA GLU A 243 12.37 -12.63 3.51
C GLU A 243 11.42 -13.82 3.71
N ARG A 244 10.25 -13.60 4.32
CA ARG A 244 9.22 -14.64 4.43
C ARG A 244 8.69 -15.04 3.05
N ARG A 245 8.50 -14.08 2.16
CA ARG A 245 8.07 -14.33 0.77
C ARG A 245 9.10 -15.16 0.02
N ILE A 246 10.39 -14.81 0.11
CA ILE A 246 11.51 -15.58 -0.46
C ILE A 246 11.50 -17.03 0.06
N ALA A 247 11.37 -17.23 1.37
CA ALA A 247 11.34 -18.56 1.97
C ALA A 247 10.14 -19.40 1.46
N ALA A 248 8.96 -18.78 1.35
CA ALA A 248 7.76 -19.41 0.83
C ALA A 248 7.90 -19.81 -0.65
N LEU A 249 8.37 -18.88 -1.51
CA LEU A 249 8.57 -19.11 -2.93
C LEU A 249 9.64 -20.17 -3.19
N THR A 250 10.75 -20.13 -2.45
CA THR A 250 11.82 -21.13 -2.55
C THR A 250 11.30 -22.52 -2.16
N LYS A 251 10.48 -22.61 -1.10
CA LYS A 251 9.83 -23.86 -0.70
C LYS A 251 8.88 -24.37 -1.80
N LEU A 252 8.08 -23.49 -2.40
CA LEU A 252 7.18 -23.86 -3.51
C LEU A 252 7.97 -24.34 -4.73
N ASN A 253 9.05 -23.67 -5.10
CA ASN A 253 9.92 -24.08 -6.20
C ASN A 253 10.56 -25.44 -5.95
N ARG A 254 11.04 -25.70 -4.72
CA ARG A 254 11.55 -27.02 -4.34
C ARG A 254 10.48 -28.11 -4.46
N LEU A 255 9.27 -27.85 -3.98
CA LEU A 255 8.16 -28.80 -4.09
C LEU A 255 7.79 -29.06 -5.56
N LYS A 256 7.73 -28.00 -6.39
CA LYS A 256 7.52 -28.11 -7.83
C LYS A 256 8.56 -29.00 -8.49
N LEU A 257 9.85 -28.77 -8.22
CA LEU A 257 10.94 -29.60 -8.76
C LEU A 257 10.87 -31.05 -8.26
N THR A 258 10.48 -31.26 -7.00
CA THR A 258 10.31 -32.61 -6.43
C THR A 258 9.17 -33.35 -7.14
N VAL A 259 8.07 -32.67 -7.46
CA VAL A 259 6.94 -33.24 -8.21
C VAL A 259 7.32 -33.52 -9.66
N LEU A 260 8.03 -32.59 -10.32
CA LEU A 260 8.49 -32.78 -11.70
C LEU A 260 9.54 -33.89 -11.82
N GLY A 261 10.36 -34.07 -10.78
CA GLY A 261 11.36 -35.14 -10.68
C GLY A 261 10.82 -36.46 -10.14
N MET A 262 9.51 -36.60 -9.95
CA MET A 262 8.90 -37.83 -9.45
C MET A 262 9.07 -38.98 -10.46
N ASP A 263 9.40 -40.17 -9.97
CA ASP A 263 9.62 -41.35 -10.80
C ASP A 263 8.42 -41.66 -11.69
N LYS A 264 8.70 -41.96 -12.98
CA LYS A 264 7.68 -42.30 -13.97
C LYS A 264 6.81 -43.49 -13.54
N THR A 265 7.40 -44.44 -12.81
CA THR A 265 6.69 -45.61 -12.24
C THR A 265 5.60 -45.17 -11.27
N THR A 266 5.95 -44.32 -10.30
CA THR A 266 5.01 -43.76 -9.31
C THR A 266 3.91 -42.95 -9.98
N MET A 267 4.24 -42.14 -10.99
CA MET A 267 3.24 -41.44 -11.80
C MET A 267 2.31 -42.41 -12.53
N GLY A 268 2.84 -43.51 -13.05
CA GLY A 268 2.07 -44.57 -13.68
C GLY A 268 1.12 -45.26 -12.70
N GLU A 269 1.57 -45.56 -11.49
CA GLU A 269 0.73 -46.12 -10.41
C GLU A 269 -0.43 -45.19 -10.04
N ILE A 270 -0.15 -43.90 -9.85
CA ILE A 270 -1.19 -42.91 -9.53
C ILE A 270 -2.23 -42.80 -10.65
N ARG A 271 -1.78 -42.81 -11.92
CA ARG A 271 -2.67 -42.74 -13.10
C ARG A 271 -3.49 -44.01 -13.33
N SER A 272 -3.00 -45.16 -12.87
CA SER A 272 -3.62 -46.46 -13.08
C SER A 272 -4.59 -46.87 -11.96
N TYR A 273 -4.71 -46.07 -10.89
CA TYR A 273 -5.72 -46.30 -9.86
C TYR A 273 -7.14 -46.15 -10.39
N SER A 274 -7.79 -47.28 -10.68
CA SER A 274 -9.23 -47.34 -10.93
C SER A 274 -10.04 -47.01 -9.66
N ARG A 275 -9.50 -47.36 -8.47
CA ARG A 275 -10.09 -47.09 -7.16
C ARG A 275 -9.00 -46.70 -6.16
N PRO A 276 -8.57 -45.43 -6.13
CA PRO A 276 -7.47 -44.99 -5.28
C PRO A 276 -7.81 -45.17 -3.79
N PRO A 277 -6.81 -45.44 -2.93
CA PRO A 277 -7.00 -45.45 -1.48
C PRO A 277 -7.63 -44.14 -0.99
N GLU A 278 -8.46 -44.19 0.06
CA GLU A 278 -9.26 -43.05 0.51
C GLU A 278 -8.42 -41.79 0.80
N GLY A 279 -7.24 -41.96 1.40
CA GLY A 279 -6.32 -40.85 1.65
C GLY A 279 -5.80 -40.20 0.37
N VAL A 280 -5.41 -41.02 -0.62
CA VAL A 280 -4.93 -40.56 -1.93
C VAL A 280 -6.05 -39.87 -2.69
N HIS A 281 -7.26 -40.44 -2.67
CA HIS A 281 -8.45 -39.85 -3.29
C HIS A 281 -8.74 -38.43 -2.76
N LYS A 282 -8.71 -38.23 -1.44
CA LYS A 282 -8.93 -36.90 -0.83
C LYS A 282 -7.87 -35.89 -1.25
N VAL A 283 -6.60 -36.29 -1.32
CA VAL A 283 -5.50 -35.41 -1.75
C VAL A 283 -5.63 -35.06 -3.24
N MET A 284 -5.97 -36.03 -4.09
CA MET A 284 -6.23 -35.80 -5.52
C MET A 284 -7.41 -34.84 -5.72
N GLN A 285 -8.52 -35.05 -4.99
CA GLN A 285 -9.69 -34.19 -5.03
C GLN A 285 -9.37 -32.77 -4.57
N ALA A 286 -8.67 -32.61 -3.43
CA ALA A 286 -8.25 -31.31 -2.93
C ALA A 286 -7.33 -30.57 -3.92
N SER A 287 -6.41 -31.30 -4.57
CA SER A 287 -5.50 -30.72 -5.56
C SER A 287 -6.24 -30.23 -6.80
N LEU A 288 -7.23 -31.01 -7.30
CA LEU A 288 -8.06 -30.62 -8.45
C LEU A 288 -8.98 -29.43 -8.11
N LEU A 289 -9.55 -29.40 -6.90
CA LEU A 289 -10.30 -28.24 -6.42
C LEU A 289 -9.44 -26.97 -6.37
N LEU A 290 -8.19 -27.08 -5.91
CA LEU A 290 -7.23 -25.96 -5.91
C LEU A 290 -6.85 -25.49 -7.32
N LEU A 291 -6.90 -26.37 -8.32
CA LEU A 291 -6.70 -26.03 -9.72
C LEU A 291 -7.94 -25.41 -10.39
N GLY A 292 -9.05 -25.31 -9.66
CA GLY A 292 -10.29 -24.69 -10.13
C GLY A 292 -11.30 -25.66 -10.76
N GLU A 293 -11.13 -26.98 -10.57
CA GLU A 293 -12.12 -27.96 -11.03
C GLU A 293 -13.36 -27.99 -10.13
N ASP A 294 -14.53 -28.24 -10.72
CA ASP A 294 -15.80 -28.30 -9.96
C ASP A 294 -15.85 -29.53 -9.04
N GLU A 295 -16.33 -29.35 -7.81
CA GLU A 295 -16.41 -30.40 -6.79
C GLU A 295 -17.21 -31.63 -7.27
N TYR A 296 -18.31 -31.39 -8.00
CA TYR A 296 -19.18 -32.44 -8.55
C TYR A 296 -18.50 -33.29 -9.63
N LYS A 297 -17.66 -32.68 -10.48
CA LYS A 297 -16.90 -33.41 -11.51
C LYS A 297 -15.76 -34.21 -10.88
N THR A 298 -15.15 -33.62 -9.86
CA THR A 298 -14.01 -34.20 -9.15
C THR A 298 -14.42 -35.45 -8.36
N ALA A 299 -15.61 -35.50 -7.77
CA ALA A 299 -16.06 -36.66 -6.99
C ALA A 299 -16.30 -37.94 -7.83
N VAL A 300 -16.58 -37.81 -9.12
CA VAL A 300 -17.01 -38.93 -9.98
C VAL A 300 -15.96 -39.30 -11.03
N ARG A 301 -15.09 -38.37 -11.45
CA ARG A 301 -14.25 -38.53 -12.65
C ARG A 301 -12.80 -38.05 -12.50
N ILE A 302 -12.18 -38.20 -11.33
CA ILE A 302 -10.74 -37.88 -11.12
C ILE A 302 -9.85 -38.45 -12.23
N ILE A 303 -10.06 -39.72 -12.58
CA ILE A 303 -9.28 -40.43 -13.60
C ILE A 303 -9.43 -39.76 -14.98
N SER A 304 -10.65 -39.47 -15.40
CA SER A 304 -10.90 -38.85 -16.72
C SER A 304 -10.29 -37.46 -16.87
N ILE A 305 -10.12 -36.73 -15.76
CA ILE A 305 -9.51 -35.38 -15.76
C ILE A 305 -7.99 -35.50 -15.89
N LEU A 306 -7.38 -36.48 -15.20
CA LEU A 306 -5.93 -36.73 -15.25
C LEU A 306 -5.41 -37.22 -16.61
N TYR A 307 -6.27 -37.80 -17.46
CA TYR A 307 -5.90 -38.22 -18.82
C TYR A 307 -6.11 -37.13 -19.89
N LYS A 308 -6.78 -36.02 -19.54
CA LYS A 308 -7.00 -34.88 -20.46
C LYS A 308 -5.89 -33.84 -20.42
N THR A 309 -5.04 -33.89 -19.41
CA THR A 309 -3.93 -32.96 -19.14
C THR A 309 -2.59 -33.62 -19.41
#